data_AF-A0AA96TM87-F1
#
_entry.id   AF-A0AA96TM87-F1
#
_cell.length_a   1.000
_cell.length_b   1.000
_cell.length_c   1.000
_cell.angle_alpha   90.00
_cell.angle_beta   90.00
_cell.angle_gamma   90.00
#
_symmetry.space_group_name_H-M   'P 1'
#
loop_
_entity.id
_entity.type
_entity.pdbx_description
1 polymer ?
#
loop_
_entity_poly.entity_id
_entity_poly.type
_entity_poly.pdbx_seq_one_letter_code
_entity_poly.pdbx_strand_id
1 'polypeptide(L)'
;MPPTSTAADIGIDSDAHHLVYAADAAVLAAATDIRRAIQYGHWVGPWDDTIDTLRRAAHTLRQLQALGPPTTADAAPCHWCGRPTTETPGHRSCHARAWHPTPTAATPTAAPAPPATPVDAAPTTPPPTARATPTDTPPTPPRTPADVSSATTDPAAPAPAAAAPATMVAPPPPAPSPPTDAAVASPPTAAPPPAPSPATTPPLQADASSPPPDPTAPAPAPRATVRRPPVRTFFQDAATERADFTRAVRRITARDHTPPPSDTLITAALHAWHTAVTAKDEPCRFVSSSGHTGVSAYHWLMTMHGAMTKPTALRSERVEELSRRDRTLIRSLSFVDPDTTPVVGQVITEVDVNAQYLAAARSVDLGDGEPVELDHVDPADLPALLKRPGYLRLATTPDLTNAPAHLRHALPRLVVGAWLPTPIAAYLHRDHNIGLDIAGAITWPASGRRLSVWCEMFANGRATLTATADTDPAAALALRVVKDVYTRYLGGYLRSKTHNRGPTCRTDWHDMLVAQGVANAARAIDKTVTTDGTTVLGSLKDAYWLLADTPTHPTVLTFSPQPGKWKRNRVAPVTPAVIDAHRTGRVGLLRQAITASDTAASDTAAEDTP
;
A
#
# COMPACT_ATOMS: atom_id res chain seq x y z
N MET A 1 47.15 5.64 -46.90
CA MET A 1 46.83 4.26 -46.46
C MET A 1 46.31 4.33 -45.04
N PRO A 2 45.04 3.96 -44.77
CA PRO A 2 44.53 3.89 -43.40
C PRO A 2 44.87 2.54 -42.76
N PRO A 3 45.03 2.46 -41.43
CA PRO A 3 45.28 1.19 -40.76
C PRO A 3 43.99 0.36 -40.69
N THR A 4 44.09 -0.90 -41.12
CA THR A 4 43.10 -1.97 -40.93
C THR A 4 43.06 -2.42 -39.47
N SER A 5 41.95 -2.16 -38.78
CA SER A 5 41.64 -2.75 -37.48
C SER A 5 40.72 -3.96 -37.66
N THR A 6 41.27 -5.15 -37.46
CA THR A 6 40.56 -6.45 -37.46
C THR A 6 40.26 -6.88 -36.02
N ALA A 7 39.39 -6.15 -35.32
CA ALA A 7 38.81 -6.64 -34.06
C ALA A 7 37.42 -7.19 -34.38
N ALA A 8 37.22 -8.50 -34.19
CA ALA A 8 35.93 -9.14 -34.34
C ALA A 8 34.95 -8.52 -33.33
N ASP A 9 33.83 -8.02 -33.83
CA ASP A 9 32.73 -7.48 -33.05
C ASP A 9 32.11 -8.63 -32.25
N ILE A 10 32.46 -8.75 -30.96
CA ILE A 10 31.85 -9.72 -30.05
C ILE A 10 30.49 -9.15 -29.66
N GLY A 11 29.52 -9.34 -30.56
CA GLY A 11 28.16 -8.85 -30.38
C GLY A 11 27.48 -9.40 -29.12
N ILE A 12 26.38 -8.75 -28.75
CA ILE A 12 25.49 -9.09 -27.63
C ILE A 12 24.92 -10.54 -27.71
N ASP A 13 25.14 -11.24 -28.83
CA ASP A 13 24.74 -12.63 -29.14
C ASP A 13 25.91 -13.65 -29.06
N SER A 14 26.95 -13.39 -28.26
CA SER A 14 28.00 -14.41 -28.07
C SER A 14 27.50 -15.59 -27.23
N ASP A 15 28.02 -16.80 -27.49
CA ASP A 15 27.69 -18.01 -26.71
C ASP A 15 27.88 -17.80 -25.20
N ALA A 16 28.85 -16.96 -24.82
CA ALA A 16 29.08 -16.59 -23.44
C ALA A 16 27.94 -15.75 -22.83
N HIS A 17 27.32 -14.84 -23.60
CA HIS A 17 26.13 -14.12 -23.15
C HIS A 17 24.94 -15.06 -22.92
N HIS A 18 24.70 -16.02 -23.82
CA HIS A 18 23.65 -17.01 -23.64
C HIS A 18 23.85 -17.87 -22.39
N LEU A 19 25.10 -18.25 -22.08
CA LEU A 19 25.43 -19.00 -20.86
C LEU A 19 25.20 -18.18 -19.57
N VAL A 20 25.50 -16.87 -19.59
CA VAL A 20 25.22 -15.98 -18.44
C VAL A 20 23.71 -15.86 -18.19
N TYR A 21 22.92 -15.64 -19.24
CA TYR A 21 21.46 -15.53 -19.10
C TYR A 21 20.82 -16.85 -18.64
N ALA A 22 21.32 -18.00 -19.14
CA ALA A 22 20.85 -19.31 -18.70
C ALA A 22 21.16 -19.57 -17.21
N ALA A 23 22.36 -19.21 -16.74
CA ALA A 23 22.74 -19.35 -15.34
C ALA A 23 21.89 -18.45 -14.42
N ASP A 24 21.71 -17.16 -14.77
CA ASP A 24 20.89 -16.23 -13.99
C ASP A 24 19.41 -16.66 -13.95
N ALA A 25 18.86 -17.16 -15.06
CA ALA A 25 17.50 -17.70 -15.11
C ALA A 25 17.32 -18.92 -14.19
N ALA A 26 18.29 -19.85 -14.19
CA ALA A 26 18.27 -21.05 -13.35
C ALA A 26 18.37 -20.71 -11.85
N VAL A 27 19.22 -19.75 -11.46
CA VAL A 27 19.32 -19.27 -10.07
C VAL A 27 18.02 -18.60 -9.62
N LEU A 28 17.41 -17.78 -10.48
CA LEU A 28 16.16 -17.10 -10.17
C LEU A 28 14.99 -18.07 -10.01
N ALA A 29 14.94 -19.14 -10.83
CA ALA A 29 13.96 -20.20 -10.71
C ALA A 29 14.10 -20.93 -9.36
N ALA A 30 15.30 -21.41 -9.04
CA ALA A 30 15.57 -22.10 -7.76
C ALA A 30 15.27 -21.22 -6.54
N ALA A 31 15.63 -19.94 -6.57
CA ALA A 31 15.33 -19.00 -5.49
C ALA A 31 13.81 -18.74 -5.33
N THR A 32 13.06 -18.78 -6.44
CA THR A 32 11.60 -18.66 -6.42
C THR A 32 10.95 -19.89 -5.79
N ASP A 33 11.45 -21.09 -6.10
CA ASP A 33 10.93 -22.34 -5.55
C ASP A 33 11.24 -22.47 -4.06
N ILE A 34 12.46 -22.14 -3.63
CA ILE A 34 12.82 -22.05 -2.20
C ILE A 34 11.93 -21.05 -1.46
N ARG A 35 11.68 -19.87 -2.05
CA ARG A 35 10.79 -18.87 -1.43
C ARG A 35 9.36 -19.39 -1.29
N ARG A 36 8.84 -20.09 -2.30
CA ARG A 36 7.51 -20.71 -2.25
C ARG A 36 7.45 -21.80 -1.18
N ALA A 37 8.46 -22.66 -1.09
CA ALA A 37 8.51 -23.70 -0.07
C ALA A 37 8.54 -23.13 1.36
N ILE A 38 9.36 -22.09 1.61
CA ILE A 38 9.38 -21.38 2.91
C ILE A 38 8.01 -20.76 3.20
N GLN A 39 7.39 -20.13 2.19
CA GLN A 39 6.12 -19.41 2.35
C GLN A 39 4.93 -20.35 2.60
N TYR A 40 4.90 -21.51 1.94
CA TYR A 40 3.74 -22.41 1.94
C TYR A 40 3.93 -23.70 2.74
N GLY A 41 5.14 -23.94 3.28
CA GLY A 41 5.41 -25.08 4.18
C GLY A 41 5.43 -26.44 3.49
N HIS A 42 5.32 -26.49 2.16
CA HIS A 42 5.46 -27.70 1.37
C HIS A 42 6.21 -27.36 0.07
N TRP A 43 7.07 -28.29 -0.34
CA TRP A 43 7.85 -28.20 -1.56
C TRP A 43 7.07 -28.91 -2.68
N VAL A 44 6.81 -28.22 -3.80
CA VAL A 44 5.86 -28.68 -4.85
C VAL A 44 6.56 -29.39 -6.03
N GLY A 45 7.89 -29.56 -6.00
CA GLY A 45 8.64 -30.30 -7.03
C GLY A 45 9.50 -31.42 -6.44
N PRO A 46 10.25 -32.19 -7.22
CA PRO A 46 11.34 -33.00 -6.67
C PRO A 46 12.41 -32.06 -6.10
N TRP A 47 12.83 -32.25 -4.85
CA TRP A 47 13.96 -31.50 -4.27
C TRP A 47 15.23 -31.67 -5.13
N ASP A 48 15.36 -32.84 -5.72
CA ASP A 48 16.41 -33.20 -6.67
C ASP A 48 16.42 -32.28 -7.91
N ASP A 49 15.27 -31.83 -8.40
CA ASP A 49 15.19 -30.95 -9.58
C ASP A 49 15.74 -29.55 -9.31
N THR A 50 15.52 -29.01 -8.10
CA THR A 50 16.11 -27.71 -7.72
C THR A 50 17.59 -27.84 -7.42
N ILE A 51 18.01 -28.92 -6.74
CA ILE A 51 19.44 -29.20 -6.56
C ILE A 51 20.12 -29.31 -7.92
N ASP A 52 19.54 -30.02 -8.86
CA ASP A 52 20.10 -30.20 -10.19
C ASP A 52 20.07 -28.90 -11.00
N THR A 53 19.06 -28.05 -10.81
CA THR A 53 19.02 -26.69 -11.39
C THR A 53 20.15 -25.82 -10.83
N LEU A 54 20.40 -25.86 -9.53
CA LEU A 54 21.52 -25.16 -8.90
C LEU A 54 22.88 -25.74 -9.33
N ARG A 55 23.00 -27.07 -9.47
CA ARG A 55 24.21 -27.73 -9.97
C ARG A 55 24.49 -27.35 -11.42
N ARG A 56 23.47 -27.31 -12.28
CA ARG A 56 23.60 -26.83 -13.67
C ARG A 56 24.07 -25.39 -13.72
N ALA A 57 23.46 -24.49 -12.94
CA ALA A 57 23.92 -23.11 -12.85
C ALA A 57 25.37 -23.00 -12.37
N ALA A 58 25.76 -23.77 -11.34
CA ALA A 58 27.13 -23.80 -10.83
C ALA A 58 28.14 -24.40 -11.83
N HIS A 59 27.72 -25.34 -12.67
CA HIS A 59 28.55 -25.89 -13.75
C HIS A 59 28.75 -24.86 -14.87
N THR A 60 27.68 -24.19 -15.31
CA THR A 60 27.74 -23.10 -16.30
C THR A 60 28.63 -21.95 -15.83
N LEU A 61 28.54 -21.55 -14.55
CA LEU A 61 29.43 -20.54 -13.97
C LEU A 61 30.90 -20.97 -13.96
N ARG A 62 31.19 -22.26 -13.71
CA ARG A 62 32.55 -22.82 -13.79
C ARG A 62 33.08 -22.86 -15.22
N GLN A 63 32.23 -23.18 -16.20
CA GLN A 63 32.60 -23.10 -17.62
C GLN A 63 32.95 -21.67 -18.02
N LEU A 64 32.15 -20.69 -17.58
CA LEU A 64 32.44 -19.26 -17.80
C LEU A 64 33.77 -18.82 -17.16
N GLN A 65 34.09 -19.33 -15.96
CA GLN A 65 35.37 -19.07 -15.32
C GLN A 65 36.56 -19.70 -16.07
N ALA A 66 36.38 -20.88 -16.65
CA ALA A 66 37.42 -21.56 -17.43
C ALA A 66 37.68 -20.90 -18.81
N LEU A 67 36.72 -20.14 -19.33
CA LEU A 67 36.83 -19.42 -20.60
C LEU A 67 37.49 -18.04 -20.48
N GLY A 68 37.69 -17.52 -19.26
CA GLY A 68 38.37 -16.25 -19.04
C GLY A 68 39.89 -16.42 -18.96
N PRO A 69 40.72 -15.69 -19.74
CA PRO A 69 42.16 -15.69 -19.53
C PRO A 69 42.48 -15.03 -18.17
N PRO A 70 43.54 -15.47 -17.47
CA PRO A 70 43.98 -14.84 -16.23
C PRO A 70 44.42 -13.40 -16.52
N THR A 71 43.67 -12.41 -16.05
CA THR A 71 44.01 -11.00 -16.21
C THR A 71 45.10 -10.59 -15.22
N THR A 72 46.23 -10.12 -15.73
CA THR A 72 47.26 -9.42 -14.96
C THR A 72 46.81 -8.00 -14.60
N ALA A 73 47.21 -7.52 -13.43
CA ALA A 73 46.61 -6.41 -12.68
C ALA A 73 46.79 -4.98 -13.25
N ASP A 74 47.19 -4.80 -14.51
CA ASP A 74 47.37 -3.46 -15.08
C ASP A 74 46.13 -3.00 -15.87
N ALA A 75 45.82 -1.71 -15.71
CA ALA A 75 44.58 -1.03 -16.07
C ALA A 75 44.23 -1.04 -17.58
N ALA A 76 43.89 -2.21 -18.11
CA ALA A 76 43.23 -2.35 -19.39
C ALA A 76 41.72 -2.07 -19.27
N PRO A 77 41.07 -1.50 -20.31
CA PRO A 77 39.62 -1.35 -20.34
C PRO A 77 38.95 -2.71 -20.17
N CYS A 78 37.78 -2.73 -19.52
CA CYS A 78 37.04 -3.96 -19.26
C CYS A 78 36.86 -4.77 -20.56
N HIS A 79 37.38 -6.00 -20.60
CA HIS A 79 37.35 -6.87 -21.78
C HIS A 79 35.93 -7.13 -22.30
N TRP A 80 34.91 -6.97 -21.45
CA TRP A 80 33.51 -7.24 -21.78
C TRP A 80 32.74 -6.04 -22.33
N CYS A 81 33.14 -4.80 -22.00
CA CYS A 81 32.38 -3.61 -22.41
C CYS A 81 33.25 -2.48 -22.98
N GLY A 82 34.57 -2.67 -23.04
CA GLY A 82 35.53 -1.72 -23.59
C GLY A 82 35.70 -0.41 -22.82
N ARG A 83 35.10 -0.27 -21.62
CA ARG A 83 35.13 0.99 -20.85
C ARG A 83 36.32 1.11 -19.91
N PRO A 84 36.89 2.33 -19.72
CA PRO A 84 37.88 2.60 -18.69
C PRO A 84 37.33 2.32 -17.29
N THR A 85 38.16 1.82 -16.38
CA THR A 85 37.78 1.40 -15.02
C THR A 85 37.46 2.55 -14.07
N THR A 86 37.58 3.81 -14.52
CA THR A 86 37.54 5.00 -13.65
C THR A 86 36.21 5.76 -13.62
N GLU A 87 35.20 5.41 -14.43
CA GLU A 87 33.95 6.18 -14.52
C GLU A 87 32.69 5.40 -14.12
N THR A 88 31.96 5.95 -13.14
CA THR A 88 30.57 5.68 -12.68
C THR A 88 30.21 4.45 -11.81
N PRO A 89 29.25 4.59 -10.85
CA PRO A 89 28.89 3.55 -9.87
C PRO A 89 28.25 2.27 -10.45
N GLY A 90 27.65 2.34 -11.64
CA GLY A 90 27.02 1.19 -12.30
C GLY A 90 28.01 0.11 -12.77
N HIS A 91 29.31 0.45 -12.85
CA HIS A 91 30.36 -0.45 -13.32
C HIS A 91 30.77 -1.51 -12.27
N ARG A 92 30.49 -1.26 -10.98
CA ARG A 92 30.86 -2.18 -9.87
C ARG A 92 30.21 -3.56 -9.98
N SER A 93 29.03 -3.67 -10.59
CA SER A 93 28.32 -4.94 -10.80
C SER A 93 29.07 -5.90 -11.73
N CYS A 94 29.84 -5.36 -12.68
CA CYS A 94 30.67 -6.13 -13.60
C CYS A 94 31.94 -6.64 -12.90
N HIS A 95 32.47 -5.89 -11.93
CA HIS A 95 33.65 -6.25 -11.14
C HIS A 95 33.38 -7.19 -9.96
N ALA A 96 32.18 -7.18 -9.38
CA ALA A 96 31.87 -7.93 -8.15
C ALA A 96 31.97 -9.46 -8.28
N ARG A 97 32.06 -10.01 -9.50
CA ARG A 97 32.23 -11.47 -9.73
C ARG A 97 33.67 -11.88 -10.06
N ALA A 98 34.60 -10.95 -10.21
CA ALA A 98 36.00 -11.23 -10.59
C ALA A 98 36.98 -11.25 -9.40
N TRP A 99 36.55 -10.91 -8.18
CA TRP A 99 37.45 -10.76 -7.03
C TRP A 99 37.05 -11.67 -5.87
N HIS A 100 37.85 -12.72 -5.65
CA HIS A 100 38.09 -13.28 -4.32
C HIS A 100 39.60 -13.38 -4.12
N PRO A 101 40.23 -12.51 -3.31
CA PRO A 101 41.56 -12.79 -2.80
C PRO A 101 41.46 -13.69 -1.55
N THR A 102 42.27 -14.75 -1.54
CA THR A 102 42.61 -15.58 -0.38
C THR A 102 43.14 -14.70 0.76
N PRO A 103 42.77 -14.93 2.04
CA PRO A 103 43.16 -14.04 3.12
C PRO A 103 44.66 -14.18 3.44
N THR A 104 45.38 -13.05 3.42
CA THR A 104 46.76 -12.96 3.95
C THR A 104 46.74 -12.16 5.25
N ALA A 105 47.49 -12.65 6.25
CA ALA A 105 47.50 -12.15 7.62
C ALA A 105 47.88 -10.66 7.73
N ALA A 106 47.21 -9.96 8.66
CA ALA A 106 47.40 -8.54 8.92
C ALA A 106 48.66 -8.28 9.77
N THR A 107 49.42 -7.25 9.38
CA THR A 107 50.43 -6.59 10.24
C THR A 107 49.87 -5.23 10.66
N PRO A 108 49.96 -4.81 11.94
CA PRO A 108 49.26 -3.63 12.44
C PRO A 108 50.06 -2.35 12.16
N THR A 109 49.39 -1.34 11.61
CA THR A 109 49.95 0.01 11.47
C THR A 109 49.10 1.02 12.23
N ALA A 110 49.81 1.93 12.91
CA ALA A 110 49.37 2.83 13.95
C ALA A 110 48.25 3.82 13.59
N ALA A 111 47.53 4.22 14.65
CA ALA A 111 46.41 5.16 14.62
C ALA A 111 46.83 6.60 14.29
N PRO A 112 46.05 7.34 13.46
CA PRO A 112 46.20 8.77 13.31
C PRO A 112 45.44 9.55 14.39
N ALA A 113 46.05 10.65 14.84
CA ALA A 113 45.55 11.59 15.86
C ALA A 113 44.32 12.39 15.39
N PRO A 114 43.47 12.88 16.33
CA PRO A 114 42.26 13.61 16.01
C PRO A 114 42.53 15.06 15.58
N PRO A 115 41.71 15.64 14.67
CA PRO A 115 41.78 17.06 14.34
C PRO A 115 41.07 17.95 15.36
N ALA A 116 41.59 19.17 15.49
CA ALA A 116 41.21 20.21 16.44
C ALA A 116 39.82 20.83 16.19
N THR A 117 39.21 21.28 17.28
CA THR A 117 37.98 22.07 17.39
C THR A 117 38.10 23.48 16.80
N PRO A 118 37.08 24.00 16.09
CA PRO A 118 36.86 25.43 15.94
C PRO A 118 35.77 25.96 16.89
N VAL A 119 36.00 27.21 17.28
CA VAL A 119 35.29 28.05 18.25
C VAL A 119 34.07 28.76 17.63
N ASP A 120 33.10 29.06 18.51
CA ASP A 120 31.88 29.88 18.44
C ASP A 120 31.61 30.78 17.22
N ALA A 121 30.36 30.72 16.74
CA ALA A 121 29.66 31.84 16.11
C ALA A 121 28.20 31.90 16.59
N ALA A 122 27.79 33.08 17.07
CA ALA A 122 26.47 33.38 17.64
C ALA A 122 25.31 33.36 16.62
N PRO A 123 24.07 33.09 17.04
CA PRO A 123 22.92 33.02 16.13
C PRO A 123 22.32 34.40 15.81
N THR A 124 22.16 34.68 14.52
CA THR A 124 21.34 35.78 13.97
C THR A 124 19.85 35.41 13.93
N THR A 125 19.04 36.27 14.54
CA THR A 125 17.56 36.20 14.60
C THR A 125 16.91 36.60 13.27
N PRO A 126 15.92 35.85 12.74
CA PRO A 126 15.11 36.29 11.61
C PRO A 126 13.90 37.17 12.04
N PRO A 127 13.43 38.08 11.17
CA PRO A 127 12.31 39.00 11.45
C PRO A 127 10.93 38.32 11.40
N PRO A 128 9.90 38.89 12.06
CA PRO A 128 8.58 38.27 12.15
C PRO A 128 7.76 38.46 10.86
N THR A 129 7.26 37.36 10.31
CA THR A 129 6.33 37.35 9.16
C THR A 129 4.89 37.54 9.64
N ALA A 130 4.17 38.45 8.98
CA ALA A 130 2.79 38.84 9.27
C ALA A 130 1.79 37.67 9.15
N ARG A 131 0.88 37.61 10.12
CA ARG A 131 -0.21 36.64 10.27
C ARG A 131 -1.41 37.08 9.43
N ALA A 132 -1.78 36.30 8.42
CA ALA A 132 -3.05 36.43 7.72
C ALA A 132 -4.13 35.63 8.45
N THR A 133 -5.22 36.29 8.82
CA THR A 133 -6.42 35.73 9.43
C THR A 133 -7.34 35.15 8.35
N PRO A 134 -7.82 33.90 8.44
CA PRO A 134 -8.99 33.46 7.70
C PRO A 134 -10.24 33.48 8.60
N THR A 135 -11.27 34.12 8.07
CA THR A 135 -12.63 34.23 8.60
C THR A 135 -13.36 32.88 8.56
N ASP A 136 -13.84 32.42 9.70
CA ASP A 136 -14.78 31.30 9.83
C ASP A 136 -16.20 31.74 9.49
N THR A 137 -16.82 31.10 8.49
CA THR A 137 -18.29 31.07 8.33
C THR A 137 -18.71 29.62 8.10
N PRO A 138 -19.52 29.01 8.98
CA PRO A 138 -20.01 27.64 8.79
C PRO A 138 -21.18 27.60 7.80
N PRO A 139 -21.30 26.55 6.96
CA PRO A 139 -22.48 26.37 6.12
C PRO A 139 -23.65 25.74 6.90
N THR A 140 -24.80 26.38 6.75
CA THR A 140 -26.14 25.96 7.19
C THR A 140 -26.55 24.59 6.60
N PRO A 141 -27.19 23.69 7.37
CA PRO A 141 -27.69 22.42 6.85
C PRO A 141 -28.95 22.62 5.96
N PRO A 142 -29.13 21.84 4.89
CA PRO A 142 -30.36 21.89 4.10
C PRO A 142 -31.54 21.25 4.85
N ARG A 143 -32.67 21.96 4.77
CA ARG A 143 -34.00 21.59 5.27
C ARG A 143 -34.53 20.31 4.59
N THR A 144 -35.03 19.40 5.40
CA THR A 144 -35.98 18.35 5.03
C THR A 144 -37.34 18.97 4.70
N PRO A 145 -38.03 18.58 3.61
CA PRO A 145 -39.47 18.71 3.52
C PRO A 145 -40.16 17.41 3.97
N ALA A 146 -41.12 17.56 4.87
CA ALA A 146 -42.09 16.54 5.24
C ALA A 146 -43.32 16.56 4.31
N ASP A 147 -43.92 15.38 4.20
CA ASP A 147 -45.32 15.03 3.90
C ASP A 147 -45.99 15.41 2.58
N VAL A 148 -46.38 14.36 1.84
CA VAL A 148 -47.75 14.20 1.31
C VAL A 148 -48.20 12.74 1.48
N SER A 149 -49.26 12.55 2.27
CA SER A 149 -50.04 11.33 2.46
C SER A 149 -50.85 10.91 1.22
N SER A 150 -51.05 9.60 1.02
CA SER A 150 -52.26 8.92 0.49
C SER A 150 -52.02 7.39 0.58
N ALA A 151 -52.58 6.68 1.57
CA ALA A 151 -53.92 6.07 1.59
C ALA A 151 -54.01 4.66 0.95
N THR A 152 -54.19 3.65 1.83
CA THR A 152 -55.01 2.41 1.69
C THR A 152 -54.54 1.37 0.66
N THR A 153 -54.31 0.08 0.98
CA THR A 153 -55.29 -0.91 1.47
C THR A 153 -54.56 -2.20 1.88
N ASP A 154 -54.89 -2.74 3.06
CA ASP A 154 -54.55 -4.09 3.54
C ASP A 154 -55.58 -5.11 2.98
N PRO A 155 -55.32 -6.44 2.89
CA PRO A 155 -55.61 -7.23 4.09
C PRO A 155 -54.82 -8.53 4.32
N ALA A 156 -54.71 -8.83 5.61
CA ALA A 156 -54.97 -10.13 6.28
C ALA A 156 -53.88 -11.22 6.29
N ALA A 157 -53.26 -11.37 7.47
CA ALA A 157 -52.93 -12.66 8.05
C ALA A 157 -53.20 -12.65 9.58
N PRO A 158 -53.61 -13.78 10.19
CA PRO A 158 -54.21 -13.82 11.52
C PRO A 158 -53.18 -13.98 12.65
N ALA A 159 -53.52 -13.44 13.82
CA ALA A 159 -53.01 -13.81 15.14
C ALA A 159 -54.18 -14.47 15.93
N PRO A 160 -54.02 -15.02 17.17
CA PRO A 160 -52.86 -14.94 18.07
C PRO A 160 -52.55 -16.23 18.87
N ALA A 161 -51.42 -16.25 19.59
CA ALA A 161 -51.27 -17.02 20.82
C ALA A 161 -50.46 -16.23 21.86
N ALA A 162 -50.99 -16.22 23.08
CA ALA A 162 -50.60 -15.38 24.21
C ALA A 162 -49.34 -15.85 24.95
N ALA A 163 -48.59 -14.90 25.52
CA ALA A 163 -47.72 -15.15 26.67
C ALA A 163 -47.45 -13.87 27.50
N ALA A 164 -47.92 -13.91 28.76
CA ALA A 164 -47.44 -13.37 30.04
C ALA A 164 -46.76 -11.97 30.20
N PRO A 165 -46.98 -11.30 31.34
CA PRO A 165 -46.64 -9.89 31.55
C PRO A 165 -45.18 -9.66 31.97
N ALA A 166 -44.57 -8.61 31.41
CA ALA A 166 -43.28 -8.08 31.82
C ALA A 166 -43.43 -7.16 33.05
N THR A 167 -42.62 -7.43 34.08
CA THR A 167 -42.45 -6.63 35.28
C THR A 167 -41.76 -5.30 34.94
N MET A 168 -42.39 -4.17 35.26
CA MET A 168 -41.80 -2.84 35.17
C MET A 168 -40.64 -2.70 36.17
N VAL A 169 -39.42 -2.51 35.67
CA VAL A 169 -38.28 -2.02 36.46
C VAL A 169 -38.24 -0.50 36.31
N ALA A 170 -38.32 0.20 37.44
CA ALA A 170 -38.23 1.66 37.52
C ALA A 170 -36.84 2.16 37.12
N PRO A 171 -36.73 3.35 36.50
CA PRO A 171 -35.44 3.95 36.18
C PRO A 171 -34.71 4.42 37.44
N PRO A 172 -33.37 4.36 37.48
CA PRO A 172 -32.59 4.85 38.62
C PRO A 172 -32.68 6.39 38.74
N PRO A 173 -32.60 6.94 39.98
CA PRO A 173 -32.64 8.38 40.21
C PRO A 173 -31.38 9.08 39.67
N PRO A 174 -31.49 10.36 39.25
CA PRO A 174 -30.36 11.13 38.76
C PRO A 174 -29.32 11.38 39.87
N ALA A 175 -28.04 11.30 39.49
CA ALA A 175 -26.91 11.56 40.37
C ALA A 175 -26.88 13.03 40.87
N PRO A 176 -26.38 13.27 42.10
CA PRO A 176 -26.30 14.61 42.67
C PRO A 176 -25.23 15.46 41.98
N SER A 177 -25.57 16.72 41.69
CA SER A 177 -24.64 17.74 41.19
C SER A 177 -23.51 18.02 42.20
N PRO A 178 -22.27 18.25 41.74
CA PRO A 178 -21.18 18.66 42.62
C PRO A 178 -21.36 20.11 43.13
N PRO A 179 -20.80 20.42 44.31
CA PRO A 179 -20.98 21.71 44.97
C PRO A 179 -20.21 22.84 44.25
N THR A 180 -20.90 23.96 44.12
CA THR A 180 -20.37 25.27 43.74
C THR A 180 -19.56 25.83 44.92
N ASP A 181 -18.29 26.15 44.72
CA ASP A 181 -17.54 26.97 45.68
C ASP A 181 -16.74 28.10 45.00
N ALA A 182 -16.99 29.28 45.57
CA ALA A 182 -16.13 30.43 45.83
C ALA A 182 -15.37 31.15 44.68
N ALA A 183 -15.94 32.30 44.36
CA ALA A 183 -15.34 33.57 43.92
C ALA A 183 -13.82 33.76 44.11
N VAL A 184 -13.15 34.14 43.01
CA VAL A 184 -11.89 34.88 43.02
C VAL A 184 -12.09 36.19 42.26
N ALA A 185 -11.68 37.29 42.89
CA ALA A 185 -11.88 38.67 42.50
C ALA A 185 -11.11 39.07 41.23
N SER A 186 -11.75 39.92 40.41
CA SER A 186 -11.16 40.58 39.25
C SER A 186 -10.18 41.69 39.64
N PRO A 187 -9.00 41.81 39.00
CA PRO A 187 -8.21 43.04 39.01
C PRO A 187 -8.69 44.05 37.93
N PRO A 188 -8.39 45.35 38.10
CA PRO A 188 -9.03 46.43 37.34
C PRO A 188 -8.50 46.59 35.91
N THR A 189 -9.42 46.98 35.04
CA THR A 189 -9.24 47.39 33.64
C THR A 189 -8.31 48.61 33.52
N ALA A 190 -7.14 48.43 32.89
CA ALA A 190 -6.30 49.54 32.43
C ALA A 190 -6.80 50.05 31.08
N ALA A 191 -6.83 51.38 30.94
CA ALA A 191 -7.30 52.11 29.75
C ALA A 191 -6.43 51.83 28.50
N PRO A 192 -7.01 51.92 27.28
CA PRO A 192 -6.27 51.75 26.04
C PRO A 192 -5.35 52.96 25.76
N PRO A 193 -4.13 52.74 25.20
CA PRO A 193 -3.24 53.81 24.77
C PRO A 193 -3.79 54.55 23.53
N PRO A 194 -3.42 55.83 23.33
CA PRO A 194 -3.89 56.65 22.21
C PRO A 194 -3.30 56.19 20.87
N ALA A 195 -4.11 56.35 19.81
CA ALA A 195 -3.75 56.05 18.44
C ALA A 195 -2.60 56.95 17.92
N PRO A 196 -1.60 56.41 17.22
CA PRO A 196 -0.59 57.23 16.55
C PRO A 196 -1.16 57.89 15.28
N SER A 197 -0.86 59.17 15.12
CA SER A 197 -1.17 59.98 13.93
C SER A 197 -0.42 59.48 12.67
N PRO A 198 -0.98 59.69 11.46
CA PRO A 198 -0.40 59.20 10.22
C PRO A 198 0.84 60.00 9.82
N ALA A 199 1.95 59.30 9.57
CA ALA A 199 3.16 59.87 8.99
C ALA A 199 2.97 60.12 7.49
N THR A 200 3.33 61.33 7.08
CA THR A 200 3.30 61.85 5.71
C THR A 200 4.32 61.15 4.81
N THR A 201 3.86 60.57 3.71
CA THR A 201 4.70 59.99 2.64
C THR A 201 5.42 61.08 1.84
N PRO A 202 6.76 61.08 1.73
CA PRO A 202 7.48 61.90 0.75
C PRO A 202 7.44 61.24 -0.64
N PRO A 203 7.46 62.03 -1.74
CA PRO A 203 7.34 61.51 -3.10
C PRO A 203 8.62 60.79 -3.57
N LEU A 204 8.45 59.68 -4.30
CA LEU A 204 9.52 58.99 -5.01
C LEU A 204 10.13 59.89 -6.10
N GLN A 205 11.42 60.17 -5.98
CA GLN A 205 12.27 60.59 -7.08
C GLN A 205 12.63 59.39 -7.97
N ALA A 206 12.45 59.57 -9.27
CA ALA A 206 13.05 58.75 -10.30
C ALA A 206 14.52 59.18 -10.49
N ASP A 207 15.45 58.23 -10.52
CA ASP A 207 16.42 58.07 -11.61
C ASP A 207 17.52 57.03 -11.30
N ALA A 208 18.12 56.57 -12.41
CA ALA A 208 19.44 55.94 -12.57
C ALA A 208 19.52 54.40 -12.66
N SER A 209 19.28 53.91 -13.88
CA SER A 209 20.26 53.20 -14.72
C SER A 209 21.12 52.11 -14.08
N SER A 210 20.74 50.85 -14.31
CA SER A 210 21.66 49.70 -14.21
C SER A 210 22.68 49.70 -15.35
N PRO A 211 23.95 49.34 -15.09
CA PRO A 211 24.98 49.25 -16.12
C PRO A 211 24.76 48.03 -17.06
N PRO A 212 25.25 48.10 -18.31
CA PRO A 212 25.09 47.02 -19.29
C PRO A 212 25.95 45.79 -18.94
N PRO A 213 25.50 44.57 -19.27
CA PRO A 213 26.26 43.35 -19.03
C PRO A 213 27.42 43.16 -20.02
N ASP A 214 28.52 42.62 -19.49
CA ASP A 214 29.76 42.28 -20.20
C ASP A 214 29.52 41.31 -21.37
N PRO A 215 30.04 41.58 -22.58
CA PRO A 215 29.82 40.75 -23.76
C PRO A 215 30.96 39.75 -23.95
N THR A 216 31.24 38.85 -23.00
CA THR A 216 32.15 37.71 -23.26
C THR A 216 31.94 36.52 -22.31
N ALA A 217 30.79 35.85 -22.42
CA ALA A 217 30.64 34.48 -21.91
C ALA A 217 29.93 33.63 -22.97
N PRO A 218 30.56 32.56 -23.50
CA PRO A 218 29.89 31.68 -24.45
C PRO A 218 28.70 31.01 -23.78
N ALA A 219 27.52 31.21 -24.37
CA ALA A 219 26.27 30.62 -23.91
C ALA A 219 26.42 29.08 -23.82
N PRO A 220 26.04 28.44 -22.70
CA PRO A 220 26.02 26.99 -22.63
C PRO A 220 25.07 26.47 -23.72
N ALA A 221 25.59 25.62 -24.60
CA ALA A 221 24.83 25.03 -25.68
C ALA A 221 23.52 24.44 -25.11
N PRO A 222 22.36 24.69 -25.75
CA PRO A 222 21.10 24.13 -25.29
C PRO A 222 21.24 22.62 -25.26
N ARG A 223 21.27 22.04 -24.05
CA ARG A 223 21.17 20.59 -23.87
C ARG A 223 19.96 20.15 -24.66
N ALA A 224 20.20 19.28 -25.64
CA ALA A 224 19.15 18.65 -26.42
C ALA A 224 18.05 18.19 -25.47
N THR A 225 16.93 18.89 -25.48
CA THR A 225 15.74 18.48 -24.77
C THR A 225 15.38 17.14 -25.38
N VAL A 226 15.60 16.07 -24.61
CA VAL A 226 15.04 14.76 -24.93
C VAL A 226 13.56 15.00 -25.15
N ARG A 227 13.14 15.00 -26.42
CA ARG A 227 11.75 15.16 -26.83
C ARG A 227 10.97 14.09 -26.06
N ARG A 228 10.21 14.52 -25.06
CA ARG A 228 9.23 13.64 -24.41
C ARG A 228 8.33 13.09 -25.51
N PRO A 229 8.05 11.78 -25.54
CA PRO A 229 6.99 11.26 -26.38
C PRO A 229 5.72 12.07 -26.09
N PRO A 230 4.97 12.53 -27.11
CA PRO A 230 3.71 13.20 -26.88
C PRO A 230 2.76 12.25 -26.14
N VAL A 231 1.88 12.83 -25.35
CA VAL A 231 0.78 12.20 -24.61
C VAL A 231 -0.20 11.54 -25.62
N ARG A 232 0.21 10.43 -26.23
CA ARG A 232 -0.57 9.62 -27.19
C ARG A 232 -0.98 8.27 -26.61
N THR A 233 -0.63 7.97 -25.35
CA THR A 233 -0.88 6.67 -24.69
C THR A 233 -2.31 6.44 -24.22
N PHE A 234 -3.21 7.42 -24.37
CA PHE A 234 -4.62 7.28 -23.99
C PHE A 234 -5.53 6.84 -25.15
N PHE A 235 -5.06 7.05 -26.39
CA PHE A 235 -5.81 6.74 -27.59
C PHE A 235 -5.20 5.49 -28.21
N GLN A 236 -5.65 4.33 -27.74
CA GLN A 236 -5.36 3.05 -28.36
C GLN A 236 -6.43 2.79 -29.42
N ASP A 237 -6.05 2.24 -30.57
CA ASP A 237 -7.03 1.81 -31.55
C ASP A 237 -7.84 0.62 -31.01
N ALA A 238 -9.08 0.48 -31.49
CA ALA A 238 -10.02 -0.50 -30.96
C ALA A 238 -9.54 -1.96 -31.11
N ALA A 239 -8.75 -2.27 -32.14
CA ALA A 239 -8.25 -3.62 -32.36
C ALA A 239 -7.19 -3.99 -31.31
N THR A 240 -6.26 -3.08 -31.03
CA THR A 240 -5.22 -3.30 -30.02
C THR A 240 -5.81 -3.33 -28.60
N GLU A 241 -6.77 -2.44 -28.27
CA GLU A 241 -7.49 -2.48 -26.98
C GLU A 241 -8.19 -3.84 -26.80
N ARG A 242 -8.92 -4.32 -27.82
CA ARG A 242 -9.57 -5.63 -27.77
C ARG A 242 -8.57 -6.76 -27.55
N ALA A 243 -7.42 -6.73 -28.23
CA ALA A 243 -6.38 -7.75 -28.05
C ALA A 243 -5.82 -7.76 -26.63
N ASP A 244 -5.59 -6.58 -26.04
CA ASP A 244 -5.09 -6.44 -24.67
C ASP A 244 -6.13 -6.90 -23.63
N PHE A 245 -7.40 -6.52 -23.82
CA PHE A 245 -8.51 -6.96 -22.98
C PHE A 245 -8.70 -8.48 -23.04
N THR A 246 -8.68 -9.07 -24.24
CA THR A 246 -8.71 -10.53 -24.43
C THR A 246 -7.57 -11.22 -23.67
N ARG A 247 -6.35 -10.67 -23.74
CA ARG A 247 -5.19 -11.22 -23.00
C ARG A 247 -5.39 -11.13 -21.49
N ALA A 248 -6.01 -10.07 -20.99
CA ALA A 248 -6.34 -9.94 -19.57
C ALA A 248 -7.39 -10.97 -19.13
N VAL A 249 -8.48 -11.09 -19.89
CA VAL A 249 -9.53 -12.09 -19.66
C VAL A 249 -8.94 -13.50 -19.62
N ARG A 250 -8.20 -13.92 -20.64
CA ARG A 250 -7.62 -15.27 -20.72
C ARG A 250 -6.69 -15.57 -19.55
N ARG A 251 -5.94 -14.58 -19.08
CA ARG A 251 -5.06 -14.71 -17.92
C ARG A 251 -5.84 -14.89 -16.62
N ILE A 252 -6.95 -14.17 -16.47
CA ILE A 252 -7.84 -14.29 -15.31
C ILE A 252 -8.52 -15.66 -15.32
N THR A 253 -9.06 -16.08 -16.47
CA THR A 253 -9.77 -17.36 -16.57
C THR A 253 -8.84 -18.55 -16.37
N ALA A 254 -7.60 -18.48 -16.88
CA ALA A 254 -6.57 -19.48 -16.62
C ALA A 254 -6.19 -19.56 -15.13
N ARG A 255 -6.03 -18.41 -14.45
CA ARG A 255 -5.74 -18.37 -13.01
C ARG A 255 -6.86 -18.98 -12.18
N ASP A 256 -8.11 -18.77 -12.59
CA ASP A 256 -9.28 -19.20 -11.85
C ASP A 256 -9.75 -20.61 -12.31
N HIS A 257 -8.97 -21.31 -13.15
CA HIS A 257 -9.29 -22.63 -13.72
C HIS A 257 -10.65 -22.71 -14.43
N THR A 258 -11.15 -21.59 -14.95
CA THR A 258 -12.40 -21.51 -15.72
C THR A 258 -12.12 -21.64 -17.21
N PRO A 259 -13.00 -22.31 -18.00
CA PRO A 259 -12.87 -22.39 -19.44
C PRO A 259 -12.73 -21.01 -20.10
N PRO A 260 -11.93 -20.87 -21.17
CA PRO A 260 -11.78 -19.60 -21.86
C PRO A 260 -13.12 -19.19 -22.50
N PRO A 261 -13.59 -17.94 -22.29
CA PRO A 261 -14.84 -17.46 -22.88
C PRO A 261 -14.70 -17.28 -24.41
N SER A 262 -15.83 -17.31 -25.10
CA SER A 262 -15.88 -17.06 -26.55
C SER A 262 -15.50 -15.61 -26.88
N ASP A 263 -14.97 -15.38 -28.08
CA ASP A 263 -14.59 -14.03 -28.53
C ASP A 263 -15.78 -13.06 -28.59
N THR A 264 -16.99 -13.59 -28.82
CA THR A 264 -18.25 -12.82 -28.75
C THR A 264 -18.51 -12.31 -27.33
N LEU A 265 -18.38 -13.20 -26.33
CA LEU A 265 -18.55 -12.82 -24.92
C LEU A 265 -17.47 -11.84 -24.46
N ILE A 266 -16.22 -12.00 -24.92
CA ILE A 266 -15.14 -11.05 -24.62
C ILE A 266 -15.44 -9.66 -25.21
N THR A 267 -15.99 -9.61 -26.42
CA THR A 267 -16.37 -8.34 -27.07
C THR A 267 -17.50 -7.66 -26.31
N ALA A 268 -18.53 -8.41 -25.91
CA ALA A 268 -19.61 -7.90 -25.06
C ALA A 268 -19.09 -7.42 -23.70
N ALA A 269 -18.14 -8.13 -23.09
CA ALA A 269 -17.53 -7.73 -21.82
C ALA A 269 -16.70 -6.45 -21.94
N LEU A 270 -15.98 -6.24 -23.05
CA LEU A 270 -15.29 -4.98 -23.31
C LEU A 270 -16.29 -3.81 -23.46
N HIS A 271 -17.42 -4.04 -24.11
CA HIS A 271 -18.50 -3.05 -24.17
C HIS A 271 -19.06 -2.73 -22.77
N ALA A 272 -19.36 -3.75 -21.97
CA ALA A 272 -19.81 -3.56 -20.58
C ALA A 272 -18.77 -2.80 -19.74
N TRP A 273 -17.48 -3.05 -19.95
CA TRP A 273 -16.39 -2.28 -19.35
C TRP A 273 -16.45 -0.79 -19.75
N HIS A 274 -16.59 -0.48 -21.04
CA HIS A 274 -16.66 0.91 -21.52
C HIS A 274 -17.88 1.65 -20.97
N THR A 275 -19.01 0.96 -20.82
CA THR A 275 -20.22 1.55 -20.21
C THR A 275 -20.04 1.83 -18.72
N ALA A 276 -19.37 0.93 -17.99
CA ALA A 276 -19.31 1.00 -16.53
C ALA A 276 -18.13 1.83 -16.00
N VAL A 277 -16.96 1.78 -16.65
CA VAL A 277 -15.75 2.44 -16.17
C VAL A 277 -15.54 3.73 -16.94
N THR A 278 -16.22 4.79 -16.51
CA THR A 278 -16.25 6.08 -17.19
C THR A 278 -15.84 7.24 -16.28
N ALA A 279 -15.37 8.33 -16.88
CA ALA A 279 -15.20 9.61 -16.22
C ALA A 279 -15.61 10.73 -17.18
N LYS A 280 -16.47 11.65 -16.73
CA LYS A 280 -17.08 12.70 -17.57
C LYS A 280 -17.67 12.15 -18.88
N ASP A 281 -18.41 11.04 -18.77
CA ASP A 281 -19.05 10.34 -19.88
C ASP A 281 -18.09 9.75 -20.94
N GLU A 282 -16.78 9.81 -20.71
CA GLU A 282 -15.77 9.15 -21.55
C GLU A 282 -15.40 7.77 -20.97
N PRO A 283 -15.30 6.72 -21.80
CA PRO A 283 -14.91 5.39 -21.34
C PRO A 283 -13.40 5.33 -21.06
N CYS A 284 -13.04 4.75 -19.92
CA CYS A 284 -11.65 4.39 -19.62
C CYS A 284 -11.18 3.29 -20.58
N ARG A 285 -10.13 3.54 -21.35
CA ARG A 285 -9.56 2.54 -22.26
C ARG A 285 -8.74 1.48 -21.53
N PHE A 286 -8.80 0.24 -22.00
CA PHE A 286 -7.96 -0.86 -21.51
C PHE A 286 -6.65 -0.92 -22.29
N VAL A 287 -5.50 -0.78 -21.60
CA VAL A 287 -4.19 -0.61 -22.24
C VAL A 287 -3.16 -1.61 -21.72
N SER A 288 -2.59 -2.42 -22.61
CA SER A 288 -1.50 -3.39 -22.40
C SER A 288 -1.79 -4.54 -21.42
N SER A 289 -2.09 -4.21 -20.17
CA SER A 289 -2.34 -5.14 -19.07
C SER A 289 -3.10 -4.43 -17.95
N SER A 290 -3.76 -5.18 -17.07
CA SER A 290 -4.62 -4.59 -16.03
C SER A 290 -3.89 -3.59 -15.11
N GLY A 291 -2.62 -3.84 -14.78
CA GLY A 291 -1.83 -2.91 -13.98
C GLY A 291 -1.47 -1.63 -14.74
N HIS A 292 -1.12 -1.73 -16.03
CA HIS A 292 -0.86 -0.58 -16.90
C HIS A 292 -2.14 0.22 -17.14
N THR A 293 -3.29 -0.43 -17.32
CA THR A 293 -4.60 0.23 -17.35
C THR A 293 -4.82 1.09 -16.11
N GLY A 294 -4.50 0.59 -14.91
CA GLY A 294 -4.60 1.38 -13.67
C GLY A 294 -3.69 2.62 -13.65
N VAL A 295 -2.44 2.50 -14.10
CA VAL A 295 -1.50 3.63 -14.22
C VAL A 295 -1.99 4.65 -15.24
N SER A 296 -2.38 4.20 -16.43
CA SER A 296 -2.86 5.05 -17.51
C SER A 296 -4.16 5.75 -17.14
N ALA A 297 -5.07 5.06 -16.47
CA ALA A 297 -6.31 5.64 -15.95
C ALA A 297 -6.02 6.82 -15.01
N TYR A 298 -5.02 6.70 -14.13
CA TYR A 298 -4.62 7.81 -13.26
C TYR A 298 -4.14 9.03 -14.05
N HIS A 299 -3.27 8.81 -15.03
CA HIS A 299 -2.77 9.91 -15.87
C HIS A 299 -3.86 10.54 -16.73
N TRP A 300 -4.79 9.73 -17.26
CA TRP A 300 -5.93 10.22 -18.01
C TRP A 300 -6.86 11.07 -17.14
N LEU A 301 -7.21 10.60 -15.94
CA LEU A 301 -7.99 11.37 -14.97
C LEU A 301 -7.32 12.70 -14.60
N MET A 302 -5.99 12.73 -14.44
CA MET A 302 -5.29 13.99 -14.21
C MET A 302 -5.46 15.01 -15.36
N THR A 303 -5.57 14.54 -16.60
CA THR A 303 -5.81 15.45 -17.75
C THR A 303 -7.24 15.99 -17.77
N MET A 304 -8.20 15.20 -17.29
CA MET A 304 -9.61 15.60 -17.24
C MET A 304 -9.97 16.41 -16.00
N HIS A 305 -9.31 16.17 -14.88
CA HIS A 305 -9.60 16.78 -13.59
C HIS A 305 -8.45 17.72 -13.18
N GLY A 306 -8.54 18.99 -13.55
CA GLY A 306 -7.51 19.99 -13.24
C GLY A 306 -7.20 20.17 -11.74
N ALA A 307 -8.13 19.77 -10.86
CA ALA A 307 -7.91 19.75 -9.40
C ALA A 307 -7.05 18.58 -8.91
N MET A 308 -6.85 17.53 -9.72
CA MET A 308 -5.95 16.43 -9.37
C MET A 308 -4.50 16.90 -9.45
N THR A 309 -3.86 17.03 -8.29
CA THR A 309 -2.44 17.38 -8.25
C THR A 309 -1.60 16.29 -8.90
N LYS A 310 -0.72 16.72 -9.81
CA LYS A 310 0.28 15.85 -10.40
C LYS A 310 1.27 15.36 -9.33
N PRO A 311 1.40 14.04 -9.12
CA PRO A 311 2.35 13.55 -8.15
C PRO A 311 3.79 13.87 -8.58
N THR A 312 4.62 14.12 -7.57
CA THR A 312 6.07 14.16 -7.72
C THR A 312 6.63 12.76 -7.51
N ALA A 313 7.60 12.36 -8.34
CA ALA A 313 8.26 11.07 -8.19
C ALA A 313 9.08 11.05 -6.88
N LEU A 314 8.93 9.99 -6.09
CA LEU A 314 9.70 9.78 -4.86
C LEU A 314 11.12 9.33 -5.20
N ARG A 315 12.13 9.99 -4.63
CA ARG A 315 13.55 9.67 -4.82
C ARG A 315 14.27 9.23 -3.55
N SER A 316 13.66 9.41 -2.37
CA SER A 316 14.23 8.93 -1.10
C SER A 316 14.60 7.44 -1.13
N GLU A 317 15.90 7.15 -1.10
CA GLU A 317 16.43 5.79 -0.98
C GLU A 317 16.05 5.17 0.36
N ARG A 318 15.99 5.99 1.42
CA ARG A 318 15.60 5.55 2.76
C ARG A 318 14.19 4.98 2.79
N VAL A 319 13.23 5.66 2.17
CA VAL A 319 11.84 5.16 2.07
C VAL A 319 11.77 3.92 1.19
N GLU A 320 12.54 3.85 0.11
CA GLU A 320 12.57 2.67 -0.74
C GLU A 320 13.14 1.44 -0.01
N GLU A 321 14.21 1.63 0.75
CA GLU A 321 14.81 0.59 1.61
C GLU A 321 13.81 0.14 2.68
N LEU A 322 13.20 1.09 3.39
CA LEU A 322 12.20 0.82 4.43
C LEU A 322 11.01 0.01 3.88
N SER A 323 10.46 0.42 2.74
CA SER A 323 9.26 -0.20 2.14
C SER A 323 9.50 -1.61 1.59
N ARG A 324 10.70 -1.84 1.02
CA ARG A 324 10.99 -3.06 0.24
C ARG A 324 11.83 -4.09 0.98
N ARG A 325 12.76 -3.66 1.81
CA ARG A 325 13.81 -4.54 2.39
C ARG A 325 13.73 -4.61 3.89
N ASP A 326 13.35 -3.51 4.54
CA ASP A 326 13.33 -3.46 5.98
C ASP A 326 12.18 -4.31 6.55
N ARG A 327 12.56 -5.34 7.30
CA ARG A 327 11.60 -6.23 7.95
C ARG A 327 10.97 -5.56 9.16
N THR A 328 11.50 -4.45 9.66
CA THR A 328 11.00 -3.74 10.85
C THR A 328 9.76 -2.88 10.53
N LEU A 329 9.43 -2.67 9.25
CA LEU A 329 8.19 -2.00 8.85
C LEU A 329 6.95 -2.91 9.05
N ILE A 330 6.02 -2.46 9.89
CA ILE A 330 4.78 -3.19 10.19
C ILE A 330 3.63 -2.59 9.38
N ARG A 331 3.23 -3.27 8.30
CA ARG A 331 2.15 -2.83 7.41
C ARG A 331 0.90 -3.71 7.42
N SER A 332 0.94 -4.86 8.08
CA SER A 332 -0.16 -5.83 8.08
C SER A 332 -0.28 -6.50 9.44
N LEU A 333 -1.53 -6.78 9.83
CA LEU A 333 -1.95 -7.38 11.09
C LEU A 333 -2.49 -8.78 10.82
N SER A 334 -1.62 -9.74 10.48
CA SER A 334 -2.01 -11.15 10.30
C SER A 334 -1.53 -11.96 11.49
N PHE A 335 -2.40 -12.77 12.08
CA PHE A 335 -2.09 -13.51 13.30
C PHE A 335 -2.94 -14.77 13.45
N VAL A 336 -2.48 -15.63 14.35
CA VAL A 336 -3.28 -16.68 14.99
C VAL A 336 -3.34 -16.29 16.46
N ASP A 337 -4.51 -16.36 17.07
CA ASP A 337 -4.66 -16.13 18.50
C ASP A 337 -4.33 -17.43 19.26
N PRO A 338 -3.17 -17.56 19.93
CA PRO A 338 -2.83 -18.73 20.71
C PRO A 338 -3.69 -18.90 21.98
N ASP A 339 -4.32 -17.82 22.45
CA ASP A 339 -5.13 -17.84 23.68
C ASP A 339 -6.52 -18.44 23.40
N THR A 340 -6.96 -18.43 22.14
CA THR A 340 -8.21 -19.04 21.68
C THR A 340 -7.97 -20.49 21.24
N THR A 341 -8.48 -21.47 21.98
CA THR A 341 -8.37 -22.89 21.58
C THR A 341 -9.64 -23.35 20.85
N PRO A 342 -9.61 -23.59 19.53
CA PRO A 342 -10.77 -24.12 18.81
C PRO A 342 -11.03 -25.57 19.20
N VAL A 343 -12.30 -25.96 19.32
CA VAL A 343 -12.71 -27.34 19.63
C VAL A 343 -13.64 -27.93 18.57
N VAL A 344 -13.59 -29.24 18.38
CA VAL A 344 -14.50 -29.95 17.47
C VAL A 344 -15.95 -29.72 17.91
N GLY A 345 -16.84 -29.47 16.95
CA GLY A 345 -18.23 -29.09 17.18
C GLY A 345 -18.48 -27.58 17.06
N GLN A 346 -17.43 -26.76 17.13
CA GLN A 346 -17.52 -25.33 16.78
C GLN A 346 -17.46 -25.10 15.27
N VAL A 347 -17.80 -23.88 14.89
CA VAL A 347 -17.80 -23.39 13.52
C VAL A 347 -16.95 -22.13 13.43
N ILE A 348 -16.15 -22.05 12.36
CA ILE A 348 -15.41 -20.88 11.95
C ILE A 348 -16.19 -20.16 10.85
N THR A 349 -16.51 -18.89 11.09
CA THR A 349 -17.03 -18.01 10.05
C THR A 349 -15.92 -17.09 9.55
N GLU A 350 -15.54 -17.22 8.28
CA GLU A 350 -14.60 -16.30 7.65
C GLU A 350 -15.36 -15.06 7.15
N VAL A 351 -15.02 -13.90 7.69
CA VAL A 351 -15.48 -12.60 7.21
C VAL A 351 -14.35 -11.87 6.50
N ASP A 352 -14.64 -11.29 5.34
CA ASP A 352 -13.65 -10.67 4.46
C ASP A 352 -14.10 -9.28 4.00
N VAL A 353 -13.17 -8.33 3.94
CA VAL A 353 -13.48 -6.95 3.51
C VAL A 353 -13.49 -6.85 1.99
N ASN A 354 -14.65 -6.52 1.41
CA ASN A 354 -14.79 -6.33 -0.03
C ASN A 354 -13.86 -5.22 -0.54
N ALA A 355 -12.91 -5.57 -1.42
CA ALA A 355 -12.01 -4.62 -2.07
C ALA A 355 -11.35 -3.64 -1.09
N GLN A 356 -10.83 -4.15 0.04
CA GLN A 356 -10.26 -3.37 1.16
C GLN A 356 -9.37 -2.21 0.70
N TYR A 357 -8.45 -2.47 -0.21
CA TYR A 357 -7.49 -1.48 -0.71
C TYR A 357 -8.09 -0.43 -1.63
N LEU A 358 -9.13 -0.78 -2.39
CA LEU A 358 -9.89 0.20 -3.15
C LEU A 358 -10.61 1.14 -2.16
N ALA A 359 -11.27 0.60 -1.14
CA ALA A 359 -11.93 1.42 -0.13
C ALA A 359 -10.97 2.33 0.63
N ALA A 360 -9.79 1.82 1.00
CA ALA A 360 -8.75 2.61 1.66
C ALA A 360 -8.22 3.75 0.77
N ALA A 361 -8.07 3.52 -0.54
CA ALA A 361 -7.60 4.52 -1.51
C ALA A 361 -8.47 5.79 -1.54
N ARG A 362 -9.76 5.68 -1.19
CA ARG A 362 -10.70 6.80 -1.17
C ARG A 362 -10.41 7.81 -0.08
N SER A 363 -9.94 7.36 1.09
CA SER A 363 -9.87 8.17 2.30
C SER A 363 -8.46 8.40 2.83
N VAL A 364 -7.49 7.56 2.44
CA VAL A 364 -6.11 7.68 2.92
C VAL A 364 -5.46 8.98 2.43
N ASP A 365 -4.79 9.68 3.33
CA ASP A 365 -3.91 10.78 2.98
C ASP A 365 -2.57 10.22 2.51
N LEU A 366 -2.12 10.70 1.35
CA LEU A 366 -0.92 10.24 0.67
C LEU A 366 0.05 11.39 0.55
N GLY A 367 1.32 11.13 0.87
CA GLY A 367 2.37 12.13 0.79
C GLY A 367 2.63 12.60 -0.64
N ASP A 368 3.28 13.74 -0.81
CA ASP A 368 3.73 14.22 -2.10
C ASP A 368 5.07 14.93 -2.00
N GLY A 369 5.88 14.83 -3.06
CA GLY A 369 7.28 15.27 -3.02
C GLY A 369 8.18 14.35 -2.19
N GLU A 370 9.33 14.90 -1.81
CA GLU A 370 10.27 14.22 -0.92
C GLU A 370 9.83 14.34 0.54
N PRO A 371 10.06 13.29 1.34
CA PRO A 371 9.79 13.33 2.76
C PRO A 371 10.78 14.23 3.52
N VAL A 372 10.40 14.61 4.73
CA VAL A 372 11.27 15.20 5.75
C VAL A 372 11.54 14.15 6.81
N GLU A 373 12.81 13.94 7.12
CA GLU A 373 13.26 13.05 8.20
C GLU A 373 13.48 13.87 9.48
N LEU A 374 13.05 13.31 10.60
CA LEU A 374 13.21 13.86 11.94
C LEU A 374 13.96 12.83 12.77
N ASP A 375 15.18 13.16 13.20
CA ASP A 375 16.03 12.28 14.01
C ASP A 375 15.60 12.22 15.47
N HIS A 376 14.81 13.20 15.90
CA HIS A 376 14.21 13.27 17.23
C HIS A 376 12.77 13.79 17.11
N VAL A 377 11.88 13.26 17.94
CA VAL A 377 10.46 13.65 18.00
C VAL A 377 10.11 13.91 19.45
N ASP A 378 9.68 15.14 19.76
CA ASP A 378 9.12 15.46 21.06
C ASP A 378 7.77 14.72 21.22
N PRO A 379 7.49 14.06 22.36
CA PRO A 379 6.18 13.46 22.63
C PRO A 379 4.98 14.39 22.36
N ALA A 380 5.15 15.71 22.57
CA ALA A 380 4.11 16.71 22.31
C ALA A 380 3.75 16.85 20.81
N ASP A 381 4.65 16.46 19.90
CA ASP A 381 4.45 16.54 18.44
C ASP A 381 3.71 15.33 17.87
N LEU A 382 3.64 14.22 18.60
CA LEU A 382 3.02 12.97 18.14
C LEU A 382 1.59 13.18 17.59
N PRO A 383 0.68 13.93 18.25
CA PRO A 383 -0.66 14.17 17.72
C PRO A 383 -0.67 14.84 16.34
N ALA A 384 0.29 15.74 16.06
CA ALA A 384 0.42 16.42 14.78
C ALA A 384 1.02 15.49 13.71
N LEU A 385 2.02 14.69 14.06
CA LEU A 385 2.64 13.71 13.16
C LEU A 385 1.63 12.65 12.71
N LEU A 386 0.76 12.18 13.61
CA LEU A 386 -0.30 11.23 13.30
C LEU A 386 -1.39 11.78 12.36
N LYS A 387 -1.39 13.09 12.05
CA LYS A 387 -2.29 13.69 11.05
C LYS A 387 -1.68 13.74 9.66
N ARG A 388 -0.40 13.35 9.50
CA ARG A 388 0.32 13.38 8.23
C ARG A 388 0.62 11.95 7.76
N PRO A 389 0.73 11.70 6.45
CA PRO A 389 1.30 10.47 5.97
C PRO A 389 2.79 10.41 6.36
N GLY A 390 3.22 9.24 6.82
CA GLY A 390 4.59 9.06 7.30
C GLY A 390 4.85 7.72 7.95
N TYR A 391 6.07 7.57 8.43
CA TYR A 391 6.54 6.44 9.22
C TYR A 391 7.10 6.96 10.54
N LEU A 392 6.77 6.29 11.64
CA LEU A 392 7.27 6.59 12.98
C LEU A 392 8.12 5.42 13.47
N ARG A 393 9.33 5.70 13.94
CA ARG A 393 10.23 4.70 14.52
C ARG A 393 10.07 4.66 16.03
N LEU A 394 9.80 3.48 16.57
CA LEU A 394 9.64 3.30 18.01
C LEU A 394 10.98 3.44 18.74
N ALA A 395 11.01 4.22 19.82
CA ALA A 395 12.14 4.33 20.75
C ALA A 395 12.13 3.20 21.79
N THR A 396 10.95 2.75 22.19
CA THR A 396 10.75 1.68 23.16
C THR A 396 9.68 0.70 22.67
N THR A 397 9.65 -0.49 23.26
CA THR A 397 8.58 -1.46 23.01
C THR A 397 7.29 -0.97 23.69
N PRO A 398 6.19 -0.76 22.96
CA PRO A 398 4.92 -0.33 23.55
C PRO A 398 4.36 -1.39 24.50
N ASP A 399 3.71 -0.94 25.59
CA ASP A 399 2.96 -1.84 26.47
C ASP A 399 1.61 -2.21 25.84
N LEU A 400 1.43 -3.50 25.57
CA LEU A 400 0.22 -4.08 25.01
C LEU A 400 -0.55 -4.95 26.02
N THR A 401 -0.19 -4.90 27.30
CA THR A 401 -0.75 -5.81 28.33
C THR A 401 -2.28 -5.76 28.37
N ASN A 402 -2.84 -4.54 28.24
CA ASN A 402 -4.28 -4.29 28.29
C ASN A 402 -4.94 -4.20 26.90
N ALA A 403 -4.19 -4.43 25.81
CA ALA A 403 -4.73 -4.42 24.47
C ALA A 403 -5.59 -5.68 24.20
N PRO A 404 -6.62 -5.61 23.34
CA PRO A 404 -7.37 -6.79 22.92
C PRO A 404 -6.45 -7.90 22.36
N ALA A 405 -6.79 -9.17 22.59
CA ALA A 405 -5.94 -10.30 22.20
C ALA A 405 -5.53 -10.26 20.72
N HIS A 406 -6.49 -10.02 19.82
CA HIS A 406 -6.21 -9.90 18.39
C HIS A 406 -5.21 -8.79 18.06
N LEU A 407 -5.16 -7.70 18.83
CA LEU A 407 -4.18 -6.64 18.66
C LEU A 407 -2.78 -7.06 19.15
N ARG A 408 -2.71 -7.68 20.33
CA ARG A 408 -1.45 -8.21 20.91
C ARG A 408 -0.78 -9.19 19.95
N HIS A 409 -1.58 -10.12 19.41
CA HIS A 409 -1.09 -11.21 18.54
C HIS A 409 -0.86 -10.77 17.09
N ALA A 410 -1.51 -9.69 16.63
CA ALA A 410 -1.23 -9.09 15.34
C ALA A 410 0.08 -8.30 15.28
N LEU A 411 0.63 -7.95 16.45
CA LEU A 411 1.76 -7.04 16.58
C LEU A 411 2.93 -7.58 17.41
N PRO A 412 3.31 -8.88 17.35
CA PRO A 412 4.43 -9.42 18.14
C PRO A 412 5.78 -8.83 17.72
N ARG A 413 5.81 -8.08 16.62
CA ARG A 413 6.99 -7.42 16.06
C ARG A 413 7.09 -5.94 16.47
N LEU A 414 6.15 -5.43 17.27
CA LEU A 414 6.28 -4.11 17.89
C LEU A 414 7.39 -4.18 18.93
N VAL A 415 8.59 -3.82 18.51
CA VAL A 415 9.79 -3.76 19.35
C VAL A 415 10.47 -2.41 19.13
N VAL A 416 11.41 -2.06 20.00
CA VAL A 416 12.32 -0.94 19.78
C VAL A 416 12.88 -0.94 18.35
N GLY A 417 12.87 0.22 17.71
CA GLY A 417 13.35 0.40 16.34
C GLY A 417 12.35 -0.01 15.24
N ALA A 418 11.21 -0.63 15.57
CA ALA A 418 10.18 -0.93 14.58
C ALA A 418 9.60 0.34 13.96
N TRP A 419 9.26 0.27 12.67
CA TRP A 419 8.65 1.37 11.94
C TRP A 419 7.16 1.13 11.74
N LEU A 420 6.36 2.15 12.05
CA LEU A 420 4.92 2.15 11.91
C LEU A 420 4.48 3.18 10.87
N PRO A 421 3.75 2.77 9.82
CA PRO A 421 2.95 3.70 9.03
C PRO A 421 1.98 4.48 9.94
N THR A 422 1.80 5.77 9.68
CA THR A 422 0.93 6.61 10.52
C THR A 422 -0.50 6.10 10.69
N PRO A 423 -1.16 5.41 9.73
CA PRO A 423 -2.47 4.84 9.98
C PRO A 423 -2.50 3.76 11.09
N ILE A 424 -1.44 2.94 11.20
CA ILE A 424 -1.30 1.93 12.27
C ILE A 424 -0.94 2.61 13.59
N ALA A 425 0.01 3.55 13.57
CA ALA A 425 0.36 4.30 14.78
C ALA A 425 -0.84 5.08 15.34
N ALA A 426 -1.67 5.68 14.47
CA ALA A 426 -2.88 6.38 14.87
C ALA A 426 -3.93 5.43 15.45
N TYR A 427 -4.06 4.23 14.90
CA TYR A 427 -4.93 3.18 15.44
C TYR A 427 -4.51 2.78 16.86
N LEU A 428 -3.22 2.51 17.09
CA LEU A 428 -2.71 2.16 18.42
C LEU A 428 -2.88 3.31 19.42
N HIS A 429 -2.49 4.51 19.03
CA HIS A 429 -2.45 5.65 19.94
C HIS A 429 -3.84 6.24 20.21
N ARG A 430 -4.63 6.53 19.16
CA ARG A 430 -5.91 7.23 19.32
C ARG A 430 -7.04 6.30 19.73
N ASP A 431 -7.06 5.07 19.21
CA ASP A 431 -8.20 4.18 19.40
C ASP A 431 -8.03 3.26 20.61
N HIS A 432 -6.77 2.95 20.98
CA HIS A 432 -6.43 2.06 22.10
C HIS A 432 -5.64 2.74 23.22
N ASN A 433 -5.36 4.05 23.11
CA ASN A 433 -4.59 4.80 24.10
C ASN A 433 -3.22 4.17 24.42
N ILE A 434 -2.61 3.51 23.46
CA ILE A 434 -1.28 2.90 23.62
C ILE A 434 -0.23 4.01 23.53
N GLY A 435 0.63 4.10 24.55
CA GLY A 435 1.76 5.02 24.56
C GLY A 435 2.78 4.63 23.49
N LEU A 436 3.11 5.56 22.61
CA LEU A 436 4.12 5.39 21.56
C LEU A 436 5.25 6.38 21.79
N ASP A 437 6.39 5.88 22.26
CA ASP A 437 7.62 6.67 22.33
C ASP A 437 8.36 6.60 20.99
N ILE A 438 8.70 7.75 20.40
CA ILE A 438 9.14 7.87 19.01
C ILE A 438 10.59 8.37 18.94
N ALA A 439 11.48 7.50 18.43
CA ALA A 439 12.89 7.79 18.24
C ALA A 439 13.20 8.53 16.92
N GLY A 440 12.21 8.79 16.09
CA GLY A 440 12.38 9.46 14.81
C GLY A 440 11.18 9.25 13.88
N ALA A 441 11.09 10.08 12.86
CA ALA A 441 9.98 10.04 11.92
C ALA A 441 10.42 10.37 10.49
N ILE A 442 9.68 9.86 9.52
CA ILE A 442 9.74 10.26 8.12
C ILE A 442 8.34 10.73 7.75
N THR A 443 8.16 12.01 7.41
CA THR A 443 6.83 12.56 7.14
C THR A 443 6.77 13.35 5.84
N TRP A 444 5.57 13.45 5.27
CA TRP A 444 5.32 14.30 4.11
C TRP A 444 4.52 15.54 4.55
N PRO A 445 5.12 16.74 4.51
CA PRO A 445 4.40 17.98 4.79
C PRO A 445 3.30 18.27 3.76
N ALA A 446 3.58 17.97 2.48
CA ALA A 446 2.59 18.04 1.41
C ALA A 446 1.87 16.69 1.31
N SER A 447 0.55 16.69 1.43
CA SER A 447 -0.25 15.47 1.36
C SER A 447 -1.67 15.72 0.86
N GLY A 448 -2.38 14.65 0.54
CA GLY A 448 -3.81 14.67 0.33
C GLY A 448 -4.35 13.36 -0.23
N ARG A 449 -5.64 13.35 -0.59
CA ARG A 449 -6.32 12.17 -1.14
C ARG A 449 -6.00 11.97 -2.63
N ARG A 450 -4.74 11.61 -2.92
CA ARG A 450 -4.21 11.57 -4.29
C ARG A 450 -4.90 10.55 -5.20
N LEU A 451 -5.53 9.52 -4.64
CA LEU A 451 -6.19 8.43 -5.36
C LEU A 451 -7.73 8.50 -5.32
N SER A 452 -8.34 9.55 -4.74
CA SER A 452 -9.80 9.60 -4.51
C SER A 452 -10.62 9.50 -5.79
N VAL A 453 -10.35 10.35 -6.79
CA VAL A 453 -11.06 10.37 -8.08
C VAL A 453 -10.87 9.05 -8.85
N TRP A 454 -9.63 8.54 -8.85
CA TRP A 454 -9.31 7.25 -9.46
C TRP A 454 -10.10 6.11 -8.79
N CYS A 455 -10.15 6.12 -7.46
CA CYS A 455 -10.89 5.14 -6.69
C CYS A 455 -12.39 5.22 -6.97
N GLU A 456 -12.95 6.42 -7.02
CA GLU A 456 -14.37 6.65 -7.26
C GLU A 456 -14.81 6.07 -8.60
N MET A 457 -14.08 6.32 -9.68
CA MET A 457 -14.35 5.74 -10.99
C MET A 457 -14.40 4.20 -10.95
N PHE A 458 -13.39 3.56 -10.37
CA PHE A 458 -13.36 2.09 -10.29
C PHE A 458 -14.39 1.52 -9.32
N ALA A 459 -14.71 2.23 -8.23
CA ALA A 459 -15.76 1.83 -7.29
C ALA A 459 -17.15 1.90 -7.96
N ASN A 460 -17.42 2.96 -8.73
CA ASN A 460 -18.66 3.13 -9.48
C ASN A 460 -18.79 2.07 -10.57
N GLY A 461 -17.75 1.87 -11.39
CA GLY A 461 -17.77 0.82 -12.41
C GLY A 461 -17.93 -0.58 -11.83
N ARG A 462 -17.30 -0.86 -10.67
CA ARG A 462 -17.52 -2.10 -9.93
C ARG A 462 -18.98 -2.23 -9.47
N ALA A 463 -19.58 -1.17 -8.92
CA ALA A 463 -20.96 -1.18 -8.44
C ALA A 463 -21.95 -1.43 -9.60
N THR A 464 -21.79 -0.70 -10.71
CA THR A 464 -22.60 -0.87 -11.94
C THR A 464 -22.56 -2.30 -12.45
N LEU A 465 -21.36 -2.87 -12.62
CA LEU A 465 -21.22 -4.24 -13.13
C LEU A 465 -21.69 -5.29 -12.13
N THR A 466 -21.57 -5.04 -10.82
CA THR A 466 -22.08 -5.97 -9.80
C THR A 466 -23.60 -6.08 -9.83
N ALA A 467 -24.30 -4.97 -10.12
CA ALA A 467 -25.77 -4.95 -10.15
C ALA A 467 -26.38 -5.85 -11.25
N THR A 468 -25.61 -6.20 -12.28
CA THR A 468 -26.08 -7.02 -13.41
C THR A 468 -25.28 -8.32 -13.61
N ALA A 469 -24.25 -8.58 -12.80
CA ALA A 469 -23.35 -9.72 -12.99
C ALA A 469 -24.04 -11.09 -12.89
N ASP A 470 -25.14 -11.19 -12.13
CA ASP A 470 -25.86 -12.46 -11.96
C ASP A 470 -26.72 -12.82 -13.19
N THR A 471 -27.07 -11.84 -14.01
CA THR A 471 -27.95 -12.01 -15.20
C THR A 471 -27.26 -11.74 -16.52
N ASP A 472 -26.11 -11.06 -16.52
CA ASP A 472 -25.31 -10.76 -17.70
C ASP A 472 -23.87 -11.32 -17.55
N PRO A 473 -23.55 -12.44 -18.24
CA PRO A 473 -22.21 -13.00 -18.26
C PRO A 473 -21.12 -12.03 -18.75
N ALA A 474 -21.46 -11.07 -19.62
CA ALA A 474 -20.53 -10.05 -20.08
C ALA A 474 -20.17 -9.06 -18.96
N ALA A 475 -21.17 -8.62 -18.19
CA ALA A 475 -20.96 -7.80 -17.00
C ALA A 475 -20.14 -8.53 -15.93
N ALA A 476 -20.42 -9.81 -15.69
CA ALA A 476 -19.64 -10.65 -14.77
C ALA A 476 -18.17 -10.75 -15.18
N LEU A 477 -17.91 -10.94 -16.48
CA LEU A 477 -16.56 -11.02 -17.02
C LEU A 477 -15.83 -9.67 -16.95
N ALA A 478 -16.50 -8.57 -17.30
CA ALA A 478 -15.98 -7.21 -17.16
C ALA A 478 -15.65 -6.87 -15.70
N LEU A 479 -16.52 -7.28 -14.76
CA LEU A 479 -16.31 -7.10 -13.33
C LEU A 479 -15.02 -7.80 -12.86
N ARG A 480 -14.71 -9.00 -13.37
CA ARG A 480 -13.43 -9.68 -13.08
C ARG A 480 -12.23 -8.86 -13.56
N VAL A 481 -12.34 -8.22 -14.73
CA VAL A 481 -11.26 -7.35 -15.26
C VAL A 481 -11.11 -6.09 -14.40
N VAL A 482 -12.21 -5.41 -14.02
CA VAL A 482 -12.18 -4.28 -13.07
C VAL A 482 -11.47 -4.65 -11.78
N LYS A 483 -11.83 -5.82 -11.20
CA LYS A 483 -11.20 -6.37 -10.00
C LYS A 483 -9.69 -6.56 -10.17
N ASP A 484 -9.26 -7.13 -11.30
CA ASP A 484 -7.84 -7.36 -11.58
C ASP A 484 -7.06 -6.04 -11.80
N VAL A 485 -7.66 -5.02 -12.41
CA VAL A 485 -7.04 -3.69 -12.62
C VAL A 485 -6.69 -3.04 -11.29
N TYR A 486 -7.67 -2.83 -10.40
CA TYR A 486 -7.37 -2.15 -9.14
C TYR A 486 -6.49 -2.99 -8.21
N THR A 487 -6.61 -4.33 -8.25
CA THR A 487 -5.78 -5.22 -7.45
C THR A 487 -4.31 -5.13 -7.87
N ARG A 488 -4.02 -5.14 -9.17
CA ARG A 488 -2.64 -5.03 -9.68
C ARG A 488 -2.07 -3.63 -9.52
N TYR A 489 -2.88 -2.60 -9.76
CA TYR A 489 -2.42 -1.23 -9.63
C TYR A 489 -2.04 -0.91 -8.17
N LEU A 490 -3.02 -1.03 -7.27
CA LEU A 490 -2.85 -0.68 -5.86
C LEU A 490 -1.90 -1.65 -5.14
N GLY A 491 -1.97 -2.96 -5.42
CA GLY A 491 -1.17 -3.96 -4.72
C GLY A 491 0.27 -4.15 -5.23
N GLY A 492 0.57 -3.66 -6.45
CA GLY A 492 1.85 -3.95 -7.12
C GLY A 492 2.47 -2.76 -7.85
N TYR A 493 1.73 -2.13 -8.77
CA TYR A 493 2.31 -1.15 -9.68
C TYR A 493 2.62 0.18 -8.99
N LEU A 494 1.93 0.55 -7.91
CA LEU A 494 2.31 1.70 -7.10
C LEU A 494 3.75 1.62 -6.59
N ARG A 495 4.33 0.43 -6.45
CA ARG A 495 5.69 0.25 -5.92
C ARG A 495 6.66 -0.42 -6.88
N SER A 496 6.27 -0.70 -8.12
CA SER A 496 7.08 -1.46 -9.07
C SER A 496 7.76 -0.56 -10.10
N LYS A 497 9.04 -0.24 -9.89
CA LYS A 497 9.85 0.53 -10.86
C LYS A 497 9.96 -0.15 -12.24
N THR A 498 9.78 -1.47 -12.29
CA THR A 498 9.79 -2.24 -13.55
C THR A 498 8.55 -1.94 -14.39
N HIS A 499 7.36 -1.88 -13.76
CA HIS A 499 6.08 -1.78 -14.47
C HIS A 499 5.44 -0.40 -14.39
N ASN A 500 5.89 0.46 -13.48
CA ASN A 500 5.48 1.84 -13.34
C ASN A 500 6.74 2.70 -13.17
N ARG A 501 7.13 3.41 -14.23
CA ARG A 501 8.26 4.35 -14.22
C ARG A 501 7.80 5.80 -14.06
N GLY A 502 6.49 6.00 -13.93
CA GLY A 502 5.88 7.31 -13.79
C GLY A 502 5.95 7.85 -12.36
N PRO A 503 5.52 9.09 -12.15
CA PRO A 503 5.48 9.71 -10.82
C PRO A 503 4.49 9.05 -9.85
N THR A 504 3.60 8.19 -10.33
CA THR A 504 2.70 7.36 -9.51
C THR A 504 3.39 6.11 -8.94
N CYS A 505 4.65 5.83 -9.31
CA CYS A 505 5.46 4.83 -8.64
C CYS A 505 5.93 5.36 -7.28
N ARG A 506 5.05 5.21 -6.28
CA ARG A 506 5.15 5.69 -4.91
C ARG A 506 5.01 4.51 -3.94
N THR A 507 6.14 4.00 -3.45
CA THR A 507 6.18 2.92 -2.45
C THR A 507 5.51 3.33 -1.14
N ASP A 508 5.67 4.59 -0.76
CA ASP A 508 5.01 5.21 0.38
C ASP A 508 3.48 5.18 0.24
N TRP A 509 2.95 5.44 -0.95
CA TRP A 509 1.50 5.37 -1.16
C TRP A 509 0.95 3.97 -0.96
N HIS A 510 1.65 2.96 -1.46
CA HIS A 510 1.28 1.57 -1.25
C HIS A 510 1.23 1.24 0.26
N ASP A 511 2.25 1.63 1.02
CA ASP A 511 2.32 1.27 2.44
C ASP A 511 1.26 1.99 3.27
N MET A 512 1.01 3.30 3.03
CA MET A 512 -0.07 4.04 3.70
C MET A 512 -1.44 3.43 3.40
N LEU A 513 -1.68 3.05 2.14
CA LEU A 513 -2.95 2.47 1.70
C LEU A 513 -3.20 1.09 2.33
N VAL A 514 -2.19 0.22 2.37
CA VAL A 514 -2.30 -1.08 3.03
C VAL A 514 -2.51 -0.90 4.53
N ALA A 515 -1.72 -0.02 5.17
CA ALA A 515 -1.85 0.30 6.58
C ALA A 515 -3.24 0.84 6.94
N GLN A 516 -3.80 1.75 6.13
CA GLN A 516 -5.13 2.29 6.34
C GLN A 516 -6.22 1.22 6.21
N GLY A 517 -6.12 0.37 5.19
CA GLY A 517 -7.08 -0.73 4.98
C GLY A 517 -7.09 -1.69 6.17
N VAL A 518 -5.90 -2.05 6.66
CA VAL A 518 -5.73 -2.95 7.80
C VAL A 518 -6.23 -2.31 9.10
N ALA A 519 -5.86 -1.05 9.38
CA ALA A 519 -6.35 -0.33 10.56
C ALA A 519 -7.88 -0.21 10.57
N ASN A 520 -8.51 0.06 9.41
CA ASN A 520 -9.96 0.14 9.31
C ASN A 520 -10.65 -1.21 9.56
N ALA A 521 -10.07 -2.30 9.08
CA ALA A 521 -10.59 -3.64 9.35
C ALA A 521 -10.45 -3.99 10.84
N ALA A 522 -9.29 -3.70 11.45
CA ALA A 522 -9.05 -3.94 12.87
C ALA A 522 -10.05 -3.16 13.76
N ARG A 523 -10.30 -1.88 13.48
CA ARG A 523 -11.33 -1.08 14.18
C ARG A 523 -12.74 -1.69 14.12
N ALA A 524 -13.09 -2.31 13.00
CA ALA A 524 -14.39 -2.95 12.87
C ALA A 524 -14.45 -4.26 13.66
N ILE A 525 -13.35 -5.01 13.70
CA ILE A 525 -13.22 -6.22 14.52
C ILE A 525 -13.19 -5.89 16.01
N ASP A 526 -12.53 -4.81 16.43
CA ASP A 526 -12.59 -4.30 17.81
C ASP A 526 -14.03 -4.11 18.27
N LYS A 527 -14.85 -3.48 17.42
CA LYS A 527 -16.29 -3.27 17.69
C LYS A 527 -17.03 -4.60 17.77
N THR A 528 -16.73 -5.55 16.87
CA THR A 528 -17.35 -6.88 16.89
C THR A 528 -17.01 -7.64 18.17
N VAL A 529 -15.76 -7.61 18.61
CA VAL A 529 -15.34 -8.24 19.87
C VAL A 529 -16.02 -7.56 21.07
N THR A 530 -16.03 -6.22 21.11
CA THR A 530 -16.54 -5.45 22.25
C THR A 530 -18.07 -5.49 22.36
N THR A 531 -18.78 -5.41 21.23
CA THR A 531 -20.25 -5.31 21.21
C THR A 531 -20.93 -6.67 21.11
N ASP A 532 -20.43 -7.56 20.24
CA ASP A 532 -21.06 -8.86 19.98
C ASP A 532 -20.41 -10.00 20.80
N GLY A 533 -19.37 -9.73 21.59
CA GLY A 533 -18.64 -10.75 22.36
C GLY A 533 -17.98 -11.81 21.49
N THR A 534 -17.73 -11.50 20.21
CA THR A 534 -17.23 -12.48 19.24
C THR A 534 -15.79 -12.89 19.54
N THR A 535 -15.50 -14.19 19.46
CA THR A 535 -14.14 -14.72 19.57
C THR A 535 -13.44 -14.72 18.22
N VAL A 536 -12.22 -14.18 18.15
CA VAL A 536 -11.44 -14.09 16.91
C VAL A 536 -10.29 -15.08 16.96
N LEU A 537 -10.31 -16.08 16.09
CA LEU A 537 -9.28 -17.12 16.01
C LEU A 537 -7.99 -16.64 15.35
N GLY A 538 -8.09 -15.67 14.43
CA GLY A 538 -6.96 -15.16 13.68
C GLY A 538 -7.38 -14.31 12.49
N SER A 539 -6.39 -13.86 11.72
CA SER A 539 -6.59 -13.12 10.49
C SER A 539 -5.47 -13.35 9.48
N LEU A 540 -5.82 -13.23 8.20
CA LEU A 540 -4.86 -13.09 7.11
C LEU A 540 -5.29 -11.96 6.19
N LYS A 541 -4.55 -10.85 6.22
CA LYS A 541 -4.81 -9.63 5.43
C LYS A 541 -6.19 -9.01 5.72
N ASP A 542 -7.14 -9.20 4.81
CA ASP A 542 -8.52 -8.69 4.82
C ASP A 542 -9.54 -9.68 5.38
N ALA A 543 -9.13 -10.93 5.61
CA ALA A 543 -9.97 -11.99 6.16
C ALA A 543 -9.73 -12.20 7.66
N TYR A 544 -10.80 -12.32 8.42
CA TYR A 544 -10.82 -12.66 9.85
C TYR A 544 -11.65 -13.92 10.07
N TRP A 545 -11.21 -14.76 11.01
CA TRP A 545 -11.87 -16.02 11.36
C TRP A 545 -12.53 -15.89 12.72
N LEU A 546 -13.86 -15.93 12.73
CA LEU A 546 -14.68 -15.81 13.93
C LEU A 546 -15.08 -17.21 14.39
N LEU A 547 -14.89 -17.50 15.67
CA LEU A 547 -15.14 -18.81 16.26
C LEU A 547 -16.39 -18.75 17.15
N ALA A 548 -17.31 -19.69 16.95
CA ALA A 548 -18.51 -19.86 17.78
C ALA A 548 -19.08 -21.28 17.63
N ASP A 549 -20.11 -21.63 18.39
CA ASP A 549 -20.79 -22.93 18.27
C ASP A 549 -21.66 -23.04 17.01
N THR A 550 -22.03 -21.90 16.42
CA THR A 550 -22.82 -21.81 15.18
C THR A 550 -22.26 -20.71 14.26
N PRO A 551 -22.58 -20.73 12.95
CA PRO A 551 -22.14 -19.68 12.04
C PRO A 551 -22.54 -18.28 12.55
N THR A 552 -21.56 -17.41 12.74
CA THR A 552 -21.78 -16.09 13.35
C THR A 552 -21.99 -15.03 12.28
N HIS A 553 -22.90 -14.09 12.54
CA HIS A 553 -23.10 -12.91 11.70
C HIS A 553 -23.08 -11.65 12.58
N PRO A 554 -21.89 -11.08 12.85
CA PRO A 554 -21.74 -9.95 13.75
C PRO A 554 -22.66 -8.77 13.38
N THR A 555 -23.34 -8.21 14.37
CA THR A 555 -24.38 -7.19 14.15
C THR A 555 -23.79 -5.85 13.74
N VAL A 556 -22.58 -5.55 14.22
CA VAL A 556 -21.90 -4.28 13.94
C VAL A 556 -21.24 -4.23 12.57
N LEU A 557 -21.09 -5.37 11.88
CA LEU A 557 -20.53 -5.41 10.53
C LEU A 557 -21.63 -5.21 9.49
N THR A 558 -21.42 -4.23 8.61
CA THR A 558 -22.30 -4.07 7.44
C THR A 558 -21.88 -5.03 6.33
N PHE A 559 -22.75 -5.98 6.00
CA PHE A 559 -22.55 -6.93 4.90
C PHE A 559 -23.16 -6.41 3.61
N SER A 560 -22.33 -6.11 2.62
CA SER A 560 -22.79 -5.68 1.30
C SER A 560 -21.66 -5.80 0.26
N PRO A 561 -21.96 -5.84 -1.04
CA PRO A 561 -20.93 -5.93 -2.06
C PRO A 561 -20.09 -4.65 -2.19
N GLN A 562 -20.40 -3.56 -1.48
CA GLN A 562 -19.69 -2.28 -1.63
C GLN A 562 -18.25 -2.37 -1.13
N PRO A 563 -17.29 -1.63 -1.74
CA PRO A 563 -15.93 -1.56 -1.22
C PRO A 563 -15.87 -1.11 0.25
N GLY A 564 -15.07 -1.81 1.05
CA GLY A 564 -14.87 -1.54 2.47
C GLY A 564 -15.96 -2.11 3.39
N LYS A 565 -16.99 -2.73 2.81
CA LYS A 565 -18.00 -3.49 3.54
C LYS A 565 -17.63 -4.96 3.61
N TRP A 566 -18.26 -5.69 4.50
CA TRP A 566 -17.91 -7.08 4.76
C TRP A 566 -18.71 -8.04 3.86
N LYS A 567 -18.16 -9.22 3.65
CA LYS A 567 -18.88 -10.39 3.14
C LYS A 567 -18.54 -11.58 4.02
N ARG A 568 -19.48 -12.50 4.15
CA ARG A 568 -19.19 -13.85 4.64
C ARG A 568 -18.56 -14.62 3.49
N ASN A 569 -17.33 -15.06 3.67
CA ASN A 569 -16.58 -15.72 2.61
C ASN A 569 -16.65 -17.24 2.72
N ARG A 570 -16.62 -17.80 3.94
CA ARG A 570 -16.65 -19.24 4.22
C ARG A 570 -17.30 -19.55 5.56
N VAL A 571 -17.80 -20.77 5.72
CA VAL A 571 -18.31 -21.32 6.98
C VAL A 571 -17.77 -22.74 7.11
N ALA A 572 -16.76 -22.91 7.97
CA ALA A 572 -16.05 -24.17 8.09
C ALA A 572 -16.27 -24.78 9.48
N PRO A 573 -16.62 -26.07 9.61
CA PRO A 573 -16.59 -26.74 10.91
C PRO A 573 -15.16 -26.81 11.44
N VAL A 574 -14.98 -26.80 12.76
CA VAL A 574 -13.68 -27.06 13.38
C VAL A 574 -13.37 -28.55 13.31
N THR A 575 -12.35 -28.90 12.54
CA THR A 575 -11.84 -30.27 12.40
C THR A 575 -10.53 -30.45 13.16
N PRO A 576 -10.06 -31.69 13.41
CA PRO A 576 -8.74 -31.93 13.99
C PRO A 576 -7.60 -31.24 13.21
N ALA A 577 -7.69 -31.20 11.88
CA ALA A 577 -6.72 -30.52 11.03
C ALA A 577 -6.69 -28.99 11.26
N VAL A 578 -7.84 -28.37 11.52
CA VAL A 578 -7.92 -26.93 11.89
C VAL A 578 -7.25 -26.69 13.24
N ILE A 579 -7.50 -27.57 14.23
CA ILE A 579 -6.90 -27.47 15.56
C ILE A 579 -5.38 -27.63 15.48
N ASP A 580 -4.88 -28.62 14.74
CA ASP A 580 -3.45 -28.84 14.57
C ASP A 580 -2.79 -27.68 13.82
N ALA A 581 -3.44 -27.17 12.77
CA ALA A 581 -2.95 -25.99 12.04
C ALA A 581 -2.91 -24.74 12.94
N HIS A 582 -3.91 -24.55 13.80
CA HIS A 582 -3.95 -23.46 14.78
C HIS A 582 -2.78 -23.54 15.77
N ARG A 583 -2.51 -24.72 16.34
CA ARG A 583 -1.38 -24.96 17.27
C ARG A 583 -0.02 -24.62 16.69
N THR A 584 0.15 -24.68 15.36
CA THR A 584 1.42 -24.27 14.73
C THR A 584 1.69 -22.77 14.81
N GLY A 585 0.67 -21.95 15.09
CA GLY A 585 0.73 -20.49 15.02
C GLY A 585 0.92 -19.93 13.60
N ARG A 586 0.93 -20.79 12.56
CA ARG A 586 1.14 -20.38 11.17
C ARG A 586 -0.17 -20.07 10.49
N VAL A 587 -0.46 -18.77 10.37
CA VAL A 587 -1.65 -18.21 9.69
C VAL A 587 -1.95 -18.87 8.34
N GLY A 588 -0.91 -19.15 7.53
CA GLY A 588 -1.08 -19.78 6.22
C GLY A 588 -1.60 -21.21 6.28
N LEU A 589 -1.13 -22.01 7.24
CA LEU A 589 -1.60 -23.38 7.44
C LEU A 589 -3.03 -23.39 8.00
N LEU A 590 -3.32 -22.48 8.95
CA LEU A 590 -4.68 -22.34 9.48
C LEU A 590 -5.68 -22.02 8.37
N ARG A 591 -5.38 -21.06 7.50
CA ARG A 591 -6.22 -20.74 6.34
C ARG A 591 -6.45 -21.95 5.42
N GLN A 592 -5.40 -22.72 5.15
CA GLN A 592 -5.49 -23.91 4.30
C GLN A 592 -6.42 -24.95 4.92
N ALA A 593 -6.28 -25.23 6.22
CA ALA A 593 -7.14 -26.16 6.94
C ALA A 593 -8.61 -25.69 6.95
N ILE A 594 -8.86 -24.41 7.19
CA ILE A 594 -10.21 -23.81 7.13
C ILE A 594 -10.81 -23.98 5.72
N THR A 595 -10.02 -23.70 4.68
CA THR A 595 -10.48 -23.84 3.28
C THR A 595 -10.79 -25.28 2.92
N ALA A 596 -9.94 -26.23 3.32
CA ALA A 596 -10.17 -27.65 3.09
C ALA A 596 -11.43 -28.14 3.81
N SER A 597 -11.66 -27.68 5.04
CA SER A 597 -12.83 -28.03 5.83
C SER A 597 -14.15 -27.47 5.26
N ASP A 598 -14.15 -26.24 4.77
CA ASP A 598 -15.28 -25.60 4.06
C ASP A 598 -15.63 -26.35 2.76
N THR A 599 -14.59 -26.76 2.01
CA THR A 599 -14.75 -27.54 0.77
C THR A 599 -15.40 -28.89 1.06
N ALA A 600 -14.85 -29.66 2.01
CA ALA A 600 -15.38 -30.97 2.38
C ALA A 600 -16.85 -30.91 2.86
N ALA A 601 -17.19 -29.88 3.66
CA ALA A 601 -18.56 -29.70 4.13
C ALA A 601 -19.54 -29.37 2.98
N SER A 602 -19.08 -28.60 1.99
CA SER A 602 -19.87 -28.26 0.80
C SER A 602 -20.11 -29.48 -0.09
N ASP A 603 -19.11 -30.35 -0.23
CA ASP A 603 -19.22 -31.59 -1.03
C ASP A 603 -20.23 -32.56 -0.40
N THR A 604 -20.20 -32.74 0.93
CA THR A 604 -21.18 -33.58 1.64
C THR A 604 -22.62 -33.05 1.50
N ALA A 605 -22.81 -31.73 1.62
CA ALA A 605 -24.14 -31.12 1.46
C ALA A 605 -24.70 -31.27 0.04
N ALA A 606 -23.84 -31.32 -0.98
CA ALA A 606 -24.24 -31.54 -2.36
C ALA A 606 -24.64 -32.99 -2.63
N GLU A 607 -24.01 -33.97 -1.97
CA GLU A 607 -24.37 -35.39 -2.06
C GLU A 607 -25.70 -35.71 -1.35
N ASP A 608 -26.04 -34.98 -0.30
CA ASP A 608 -27.26 -35.17 0.50
C ASP A 608 -28.50 -34.43 -0.07
N THR A 609 -28.39 -33.75 -1.22
CA THR A 609 -29.53 -33.11 -1.91
C THR A 609 -30.02 -34.02 -3.05
N PRO A 610 -31.15 -34.75 -2.88
CA PRO A 610 -31.63 -35.76 -3.84
C PRO A 610 -32.13 -35.21 -5.18
#